data_AF-A0A1V5XL47-F1
#
_entry.id   AF-A0A1V5XL47-F1
#
_cell.length_a   1.000
_cell.length_b   1.000
_cell.length_c   1.000
_cell.angle_alpha   90.00
_cell.angle_beta   90.00
_cell.angle_gamma   90.00
#
_symmetry.space_group_name_H-M   'P 1'
#
loop_
_entity.id
_entity.type
_entity.pdbx_description
1 polymer ?
#
loop_
_entity_poly.entity_id
_entity_poly.type
_entity_poly.pdbx_seq_one_letter_code
_entity_poly.pdbx_strand_id
1 'polypeptide(L)'
;MSAKNYTNLSKDEIYLISRAEFERQKIILTPFVQKLFVNKNKASKTVASLVRKGRMICIEKGKYLIVPIKAPNQQWAPNEFMVAALWMGDTPYYIGYFTMYNYWGFTEQIPQTIFVLNLKKNVKKTIGSLRYEALRIDKKKYFGIQKINIEDVDVNISDKERTLVDFIFNPMGSWENVQTVVREQVGSINLQKFICYLIKFPVIAVRKRAGIMLEKAGVPLKELISLKKSTGKGNSYTVFNPFIKSRKGKVNQEWKVIING
;
A
#
# COMPACT_ATOMS: atom_id res chain seq x y z
N MET A 1 -13.90 21.25 -14.78
CA MET A 1 -13.12 20.43 -15.74
C MET A 1 -12.64 21.34 -16.86
N SER A 2 -11.34 21.60 -16.96
CA SER A 2 -10.77 22.36 -18.10
C SER A 2 -10.45 21.37 -19.21
N ALA A 3 -10.98 21.61 -20.41
CA ALA A 3 -10.67 20.84 -21.61
C ALA A 3 -9.16 20.93 -21.89
N LYS A 4 -8.43 19.83 -21.70
CA LYS A 4 -7.02 19.74 -22.15
C LYS A 4 -7.02 19.59 -23.66
N ASN A 5 -6.95 20.71 -24.36
CA ASN A 5 -6.71 20.74 -25.81
C ASN A 5 -5.37 20.08 -26.14
N TYR A 6 -5.26 19.46 -27.33
CA TYR A 6 -3.99 18.94 -27.84
C TYR A 6 -2.96 20.08 -27.84
N THR A 7 -1.98 19.99 -26.94
CA THR A 7 -0.93 20.99 -26.80
C THR A 7 0.13 20.77 -27.89
N ASN A 8 0.46 21.83 -28.64
CA ASN A 8 1.52 21.78 -29.66
C ASN A 8 2.83 21.31 -29.03
N LEU A 9 3.45 20.28 -29.63
CA LEU A 9 4.75 19.75 -29.22
C LEU A 9 5.85 20.32 -30.10
N SER A 10 6.98 20.67 -29.49
CA SER A 10 8.19 21.08 -30.21
C SER A 10 8.89 19.87 -30.83
N LYS A 11 9.81 20.12 -31.78
CA LYS A 11 10.62 19.05 -32.40
C LYS A 11 11.38 18.21 -31.36
N ASP A 12 11.93 18.87 -30.34
CA ASP A 12 12.67 18.19 -29.26
C ASP A 12 11.75 17.34 -28.36
N GLU A 13 10.54 17.84 -28.09
CA GLU A 13 9.54 17.11 -27.29
C GLU A 13 9.05 15.87 -28.04
N ILE A 14 8.77 16.00 -29.34
CA ILE A 14 8.39 14.88 -30.21
C ILE A 14 9.54 13.87 -30.27
N TYR A 15 10.78 14.32 -30.45
CA TYR A 15 11.95 13.46 -30.51
C TYR A 15 12.15 12.64 -29.22
N LEU A 16 12.00 13.26 -28.05
CA LEU A 16 12.11 12.56 -26.78
C LEU A 16 11.02 11.50 -26.60
N ILE A 17 9.76 11.84 -26.90
CA ILE A 17 8.64 10.90 -26.78
C ILE A 17 8.80 9.74 -27.76
N SER A 18 9.05 10.04 -29.04
CA SER A 18 9.15 9.00 -30.08
C SER A 18 10.29 8.04 -29.81
N ARG A 19 11.43 8.55 -29.34
CA ARG A 19 12.58 7.70 -28.99
C ARG A 19 12.28 6.81 -27.80
N ALA A 20 11.62 7.33 -26.78
CA ALA A 20 11.24 6.56 -25.62
C ALA A 20 10.19 5.49 -25.93
N GLU A 21 9.18 5.80 -26.76
CA GLU A 21 8.19 4.81 -27.20
C GLU A 21 8.85 3.72 -28.06
N PHE A 22 9.75 4.09 -28.98
CA PHE A 22 10.52 3.14 -29.81
C PHE A 22 11.36 2.18 -28.96
N GLU A 23 12.06 2.70 -27.95
CA GLU A 23 12.86 1.91 -27.02
C GLU A 23 12.03 1.25 -25.88
N ARG A 24 10.70 1.37 -25.94
CA ARG A 24 9.75 0.83 -24.94
C ARG A 24 10.07 1.25 -23.49
N GLN A 25 10.60 2.46 -23.33
CA GLN A 25 10.96 3.02 -22.02
C GLN A 25 9.70 3.48 -21.29
N LYS A 26 9.21 2.66 -20.35
CA LYS A 26 8.09 3.05 -19.46
C LYS A 26 8.50 4.16 -18.49
N ILE A 27 9.77 4.17 -18.09
CA ILE A 27 10.36 5.16 -17.18
C ILE A 27 11.42 5.95 -17.91
N ILE A 28 11.34 7.26 -17.80
CA ILE A 28 12.34 8.18 -18.29
C ILE A 28 13.18 8.67 -17.14
N LEU A 29 14.43 8.24 -17.13
CA LEU A 29 15.44 8.68 -16.19
C LEU A 29 16.25 9.84 -16.78
N THR A 30 16.77 10.73 -15.93
CA THR A 30 17.66 11.82 -16.37
C THR A 30 18.80 11.34 -17.28
N PRO A 31 19.49 10.22 -17.01
CA PRO A 31 20.55 9.72 -17.90
C PRO A 31 20.04 9.38 -19.31
N PHE A 32 18.81 8.88 -19.45
CA PHE A 32 18.22 8.61 -20.76
C PHE A 32 18.06 9.92 -21.55
N VAL A 33 17.48 10.95 -20.91
CA VAL A 33 17.28 12.25 -21.56
C VAL A 33 18.62 12.90 -21.92
N GLN A 34 19.62 12.82 -21.05
CA GLN A 34 20.95 13.39 -21.28
C GLN A 34 21.71 12.70 -22.42
N LYS A 35 21.42 11.43 -22.73
CA LYS A 35 21.94 10.76 -23.94
C LYS A 35 21.33 11.31 -25.23
N LEU A 36 20.09 11.80 -25.17
CA LEU A 36 19.36 12.31 -26.34
C LEU A 36 19.64 13.79 -26.64
N PHE A 37 20.10 14.56 -25.67
CA PHE A 37 20.38 15.98 -25.82
C PHE A 37 21.79 16.33 -25.31
N VAL A 38 22.66 16.78 -26.21
CA VAL A 38 24.04 17.22 -25.88
C VAL A 38 24.04 18.34 -24.83
N ASN A 39 23.08 19.26 -24.90
CA ASN A 39 22.96 20.37 -23.96
C ASN A 39 22.05 20.00 -22.77
N LYS A 40 22.61 19.94 -21.56
CA LYS A 40 21.89 19.61 -20.31
C LYS A 40 20.76 20.59 -19.96
N ASN A 41 20.91 21.87 -20.28
CA ASN A 41 19.87 22.86 -20.07
C ASN A 41 18.69 22.61 -21.02
N LYS A 42 18.99 22.25 -22.28
CA LYS A 42 17.98 21.87 -23.26
C LYS A 42 17.20 20.63 -22.81
N ALA A 43 17.90 19.56 -22.41
CA ALA A 43 17.29 18.35 -21.84
C ALA A 43 16.29 18.67 -20.71
N SER A 44 16.74 19.48 -19.75
CA SER A 44 15.93 19.84 -18.58
C SER A 44 14.71 20.67 -18.95
N LYS A 45 14.86 21.63 -19.88
CA LYS A 45 13.75 22.44 -20.40
C LYS A 45 12.73 21.58 -21.17
N THR A 46 13.18 20.62 -21.97
CA THR A 46 12.30 19.69 -22.71
C THR A 46 11.45 18.88 -21.74
N VAL A 47 12.07 18.26 -20.73
CA VAL A 47 11.35 17.47 -19.71
C VAL A 47 10.37 18.34 -18.92
N ALA A 48 10.80 19.52 -18.46
CA ALA A 48 9.93 20.43 -17.72
C ALA A 48 8.72 20.87 -18.55
N SER A 49 8.93 21.12 -19.84
CA SER A 49 7.86 21.47 -20.77
C SER A 49 6.88 20.31 -20.99
N LEU A 50 7.37 19.08 -21.17
CA LEU A 50 6.51 17.89 -21.29
C LEU A 50 5.70 17.62 -20.03
N VAL A 51 6.30 17.80 -18.84
CA VAL A 51 5.58 17.68 -17.56
C VAL A 51 4.48 18.72 -17.46
N ARG A 52 4.78 19.99 -17.77
CA ARG A 52 3.80 21.09 -17.78
C ARG A 52 2.68 20.86 -18.78
N LYS A 53 2.98 20.27 -19.94
CA LYS A 53 1.99 19.91 -20.98
C LYS A 53 1.22 18.62 -20.66
N GLY A 54 1.50 17.95 -19.53
CA GLY A 54 0.83 16.71 -19.14
C GLY A 54 1.22 15.50 -19.99
N ARG A 55 2.34 15.57 -20.72
CA ARG A 55 2.88 14.48 -21.54
C ARG A 55 3.88 13.61 -20.78
N MET A 56 4.32 14.06 -19.61
CA MET A 56 5.12 13.29 -18.67
C MET A 56 4.62 13.52 -17.25
N ILE A 57 4.70 12.49 -16.41
CA ILE A 57 4.36 12.56 -14.98
C ILE A 57 5.65 12.45 -14.18
N CYS A 58 5.93 13.44 -13.32
CA CYS A 58 7.10 13.41 -12.44
C CYS A 58 6.86 12.49 -11.25
N ILE A 59 7.54 11.34 -11.20
CA ILE A 59 7.54 10.45 -10.02
C ILE A 59 8.42 11.05 -8.94
N GLU A 60 9.65 11.44 -9.31
CA GLU A 60 10.60 12.18 -8.48
C GLU A 60 11.63 12.89 -9.36
N LYS A 61 12.48 13.73 -8.76
CA LYS A 61 13.46 14.49 -9.53
C LYS A 61 14.34 13.51 -10.31
N GLY A 62 14.27 13.60 -11.64
CA GLY A 62 15.02 12.74 -12.54
C GLY A 62 14.39 11.38 -12.87
N LYS A 63 13.13 11.14 -12.45
CA LYS A 63 12.36 9.95 -12.78
C LYS A 63 10.94 10.32 -13.19
N TYR A 64 10.58 9.98 -14.42
CA TYR A 64 9.32 10.40 -15.03
C TYR A 64 8.64 9.23 -15.73
N LEU A 65 7.32 9.27 -15.83
CA LEU A 65 6.52 8.40 -16.70
C LEU A 65 6.15 9.17 -17.97
N ILE A 66 6.13 8.48 -19.11
CA ILE A 66 5.57 9.03 -20.34
C ILE A 66 4.08 8.77 -20.38
N VAL A 67 3.33 9.78 -20.81
CA VAL A 67 1.94 9.62 -21.22
C VAL A 67 1.95 9.25 -22.72
N PRO A 68 1.46 8.06 -23.11
CA PRO A 68 1.50 7.61 -24.50
C PRO A 68 0.84 8.57 -25.49
N ILE A 69 1.34 8.68 -26.72
CA ILE A 69 0.68 9.50 -27.78
C ILE A 69 -0.72 8.98 -28.08
N LYS A 70 -0.89 7.65 -28.05
CA LYS A 70 -2.17 6.97 -28.32
C LYS A 70 -3.26 7.25 -27.28
N ALA A 71 -2.96 7.96 -26.18
CA ALA A 71 -3.94 8.30 -25.16
C ALA A 71 -4.96 9.33 -25.69
N PRO A 72 -6.24 8.96 -25.91
CA PRO A 72 -7.25 9.88 -26.43
C PRO A 72 -7.41 11.07 -25.47
N ASN A 73 -7.40 12.29 -26.00
CA ASN A 73 -7.51 13.53 -25.21
C ASN A 73 -6.48 13.65 -24.07
N GLN A 74 -5.34 12.94 -24.15
CA GLN A 74 -4.36 12.82 -23.07
C GLN A 74 -4.94 12.26 -21.76
N GLN A 75 -6.08 11.58 -21.83
CA GLN A 75 -6.71 10.89 -20.70
C GLN A 75 -6.04 9.52 -20.56
N TRP A 76 -4.95 9.51 -19.81
CA TRP A 76 -4.27 8.29 -19.40
C TRP A 76 -3.77 8.49 -17.98
N ALA A 77 -4.07 7.53 -17.12
CA ALA A 77 -3.54 7.46 -15.77
C ALA A 77 -2.76 6.14 -15.67
N PRO A 78 -1.48 6.19 -15.24
CA PRO A 78 -0.77 4.96 -14.94
C PRO A 78 -1.45 4.25 -13.78
N ASN A 79 -1.38 2.92 -13.77
CA ASN A 79 -1.81 2.17 -12.60
C ASN A 79 -1.08 2.64 -11.33
N GLU A 80 -1.82 2.92 -10.28
CA GLU A 80 -1.33 3.50 -9.04
C GLU A 80 -0.32 2.61 -8.30
N PHE A 81 -0.45 1.29 -8.42
CA PHE A 81 0.42 0.31 -7.79
C PHE A 81 1.75 0.23 -8.54
N MET A 82 1.71 0.30 -9.88
CA MET A 82 2.91 0.46 -10.69
C MET A 82 3.64 1.75 -10.29
N VAL A 83 2.96 2.90 -10.22
CA VAL A 83 3.60 4.17 -9.82
C VAL A 83 4.27 4.06 -8.44
N ALA A 84 3.62 3.41 -7.47
CA ALA A 84 4.20 3.16 -6.15
C ALA A 84 5.47 2.31 -6.25
N ALA A 85 5.46 1.23 -7.04
CA ALA A 85 6.63 0.38 -7.27
C ALA A 85 7.80 1.17 -7.84
N LEU A 86 7.53 1.96 -8.87
CA LEU A 86 8.53 2.79 -9.50
C LEU A 86 9.04 3.87 -8.53
N TRP A 87 8.18 4.47 -7.71
CA TRP A 87 8.62 5.43 -6.70
C TRP A 87 9.46 4.82 -5.57
N MET A 88 9.29 3.52 -5.28
CA MET A 88 10.14 2.82 -4.31
C MET A 88 11.48 2.40 -4.89
N GLY A 89 11.52 2.02 -6.17
CA GLY A 89 12.74 1.50 -6.81
C GLY A 89 13.28 0.31 -6.02
N ASP A 90 14.55 0.34 -5.66
CA ASP A 90 15.22 -0.74 -4.89
C ASP A 90 14.92 -0.70 -3.39
N THR A 91 14.05 0.21 -2.92
CA THR A 91 13.67 0.27 -1.51
C THR A 91 12.77 -0.91 -1.17
N PRO A 92 13.09 -1.77 -0.18
CA PRO A 92 12.17 -2.81 0.26
C PRO A 92 10.85 -2.20 0.75
N TYR A 93 9.76 -2.57 0.10
CA TYR A 93 8.42 -2.04 0.34
C TYR A 93 7.33 -3.09 0.13
N TYR A 94 6.12 -2.77 0.55
CA TYR A 94 4.88 -3.34 0.06
C TYR A 94 3.75 -2.29 0.11
N ILE A 95 2.79 -2.38 -0.80
CA ILE A 95 1.54 -1.61 -0.71
C ILE A 95 0.65 -2.31 0.34
N GLY A 96 0.14 -1.55 1.30
CA GLY A 96 -0.59 -2.10 2.45
C GLY A 96 -1.61 -1.14 3.03
N TYR A 97 -2.02 -1.38 4.28
CA TYR A 97 -3.07 -0.62 4.96
C TYR A 97 -4.32 -0.42 4.11
N PHE A 98 -4.96 0.76 4.17
CA PHE A 98 -6.26 1.02 3.57
C PHE A 98 -6.31 0.69 2.07
N THR A 99 -5.21 0.91 1.34
CA THR A 99 -5.10 0.50 -0.06
C THR A 99 -5.37 -0.99 -0.25
N MET A 100 -4.80 -1.82 0.60
CA MET A 100 -5.01 -3.27 0.54
C MET A 100 -6.28 -3.73 1.25
N TYR A 101 -6.82 -2.95 2.20
CA TYR A 101 -8.13 -3.25 2.77
C TYR A 101 -9.20 -3.22 1.68
N ASN A 102 -9.15 -2.21 0.80
CA ASN A 102 -10.07 -2.12 -0.33
C ASN A 102 -9.79 -3.20 -1.38
N TYR A 103 -8.52 -3.42 -1.77
CA TYR A 103 -8.15 -4.46 -2.75
C TYR A 103 -8.63 -5.87 -2.36
N TRP A 104 -8.57 -6.23 -1.08
CA TRP A 104 -9.02 -7.54 -0.58
C TRP A 104 -10.50 -7.59 -0.18
N GLY A 105 -11.25 -6.50 -0.36
CA GLY A 105 -12.68 -6.44 -0.05
C GLY A 105 -13.00 -6.34 1.45
N PHE A 106 -12.08 -5.86 2.29
CA PHE A 106 -12.34 -5.60 3.71
C PHE A 106 -13.10 -4.28 3.92
N THR A 107 -13.17 -3.45 2.88
CA THR A 107 -13.95 -2.22 2.86
C THR A 107 -14.30 -1.81 1.43
N GLU A 108 -15.52 -1.33 1.24
CA GLU A 108 -15.99 -0.75 -0.03
C GLU A 108 -15.48 0.69 -0.23
N GLN A 109 -14.91 1.31 0.80
CA GLN A 109 -14.42 2.68 0.72
C GLN A 109 -13.19 2.75 -0.19
N ILE A 110 -13.30 3.56 -1.25
CA ILE A 110 -12.21 3.75 -2.20
C ILE A 110 -11.13 4.66 -1.59
N PRO A 111 -9.88 4.19 -1.48
CA PRO A 111 -8.81 4.96 -0.87
C PRO A 111 -8.37 6.12 -1.78
N GLN A 112 -8.39 7.34 -1.26
CA GLN A 112 -7.83 8.52 -1.95
C GLN A 112 -6.30 8.63 -1.83
N THR A 113 -5.68 7.74 -1.06
CA THR A 113 -4.23 7.71 -0.81
C THR A 113 -3.71 6.29 -0.92
N ILE A 114 -2.61 6.13 -1.64
CA ILE A 114 -1.88 4.87 -1.76
C ILE A 114 -0.86 4.78 -0.62
N PHE A 115 -1.05 3.80 0.26
CA PHE A 115 -0.18 3.57 1.41
C PHE A 115 0.93 2.58 1.06
N VAL A 116 2.17 3.02 1.21
CA VAL A 116 3.36 2.25 0.86
C VAL A 116 4.23 2.04 2.10
N LEU A 117 4.16 0.85 2.70
CA LEU A 117 4.96 0.51 3.86
C LEU A 117 6.35 0.08 3.41
N ASN A 118 7.39 0.63 4.03
CA ASN A 118 8.76 0.44 3.56
C ASN A 118 9.77 0.53 4.72
N LEU A 119 11.03 0.21 4.45
CA LEU A 119 12.09 0.19 5.49
C LEU A 119 12.91 1.48 5.61
N LYS A 120 12.70 2.48 4.74
CA LYS A 120 13.61 3.62 4.60
C LYS A 120 12.98 4.99 4.91
N LYS A 121 11.85 5.32 4.29
CA LYS A 121 11.32 6.69 4.20
C LYS A 121 9.91 6.86 4.79
N ASN A 122 9.70 8.02 5.41
CA ASN A 122 8.40 8.56 5.85
C ASN A 122 8.13 9.83 5.04
N VAL A 123 7.28 9.76 4.02
CA VAL A 123 7.05 10.92 3.14
C VAL A 123 5.66 10.85 2.51
N LYS A 124 4.99 12.00 2.43
CA LYS A 124 3.75 12.19 1.70
C LYS A 124 4.06 12.88 0.39
N LYS A 125 3.47 12.41 -0.70
CA LYS A 125 3.75 12.95 -2.03
C LYS A 125 2.54 12.80 -2.95
N THR A 126 2.30 13.80 -3.77
CA THR A 126 1.35 13.69 -4.88
C THR A 126 2.13 13.37 -6.15
N ILE A 127 1.74 12.31 -6.85
CA ILE A 127 2.31 11.90 -8.14
C ILE A 127 1.17 11.85 -9.15
N GLY A 128 1.21 12.73 -10.15
CA GLY A 128 0.05 12.96 -11.02
C GLY A 128 -1.11 13.56 -10.23
N SER A 129 -2.28 12.93 -10.27
CA SER A 129 -3.48 13.32 -9.51
C SER A 129 -3.65 12.55 -8.19
N LEU A 130 -2.81 11.54 -7.92
CA LEU A 130 -2.97 10.64 -6.77
C LEU A 130 -2.01 10.98 -5.64
N ARG A 131 -2.49 10.81 -4.41
CA ARG A 131 -1.70 10.97 -3.19
C ARG A 131 -1.08 9.64 -2.79
N TYR A 132 0.19 9.69 -2.41
CA TYR A 132 0.96 8.56 -1.90
C TYR A 132 1.49 8.90 -0.52
N GLU A 133 1.45 7.93 0.38
CA GLU A 133 2.00 8.03 1.72
C GLU A 133 2.93 6.86 1.97
N ALA A 134 4.24 7.13 1.92
CA ALA A 134 5.27 6.18 2.28
C ALA A 134 5.46 6.20 3.79
N LEU A 135 5.30 5.04 4.44
CA LEU A 135 5.41 4.87 5.88
C LEU A 135 6.55 3.91 6.20
N ARG A 136 7.53 4.39 6.96
CA ARG A 136 8.63 3.57 7.47
C ARG A 136 8.10 2.65 8.57
N ILE A 137 8.33 1.37 8.42
CA ILE A 137 7.99 0.34 9.41
C ILE A 137 9.24 -0.33 9.98
N ASP A 138 9.08 -0.94 11.16
CA ASP A 138 10.08 -1.84 11.72
C ASP A 138 10.26 -3.07 10.81
N LYS A 139 11.49 -3.54 10.65
CA LYS A 139 11.84 -4.73 9.86
C LYS A 139 11.07 -5.98 10.31
N LYS A 140 10.72 -6.10 11.60
CA LYS A 140 9.89 -7.18 12.17
C LYS A 140 8.46 -7.19 11.61
N LYS A 141 7.97 -6.07 11.07
CA LYS A 141 6.65 -5.97 10.42
C LYS A 141 6.70 -6.23 8.90
N TYR A 142 7.89 -6.40 8.33
CA TYR A 142 8.11 -6.60 6.89
C TYR A 142 8.07 -8.09 6.54
N PHE A 143 6.87 -8.62 6.31
CA PHE A 143 6.61 -10.00 5.90
C PHE A 143 5.20 -10.11 5.30
N GLY A 144 4.86 -11.28 4.74
CA GLY A 144 3.55 -11.51 4.13
C GLY A 144 3.35 -10.67 2.87
N ILE A 145 4.38 -10.65 2.04
CA ILE A 145 4.47 -9.86 0.82
C ILE A 145 4.36 -10.82 -0.35
N GLN A 146 3.50 -10.50 -1.30
CA GLN A 146 3.43 -11.19 -2.58
C GLN A 146 3.64 -10.22 -3.72
N LYS A 147 4.03 -10.77 -4.87
CA LYS A 147 4.23 -10.01 -6.10
C LYS A 147 3.05 -10.18 -7.02
N ILE A 148 2.59 -9.08 -7.60
CA ILE A 148 1.67 -9.06 -8.73
C ILE A 148 2.36 -8.35 -9.90
N ASN A 149 2.11 -8.79 -11.12
CA ASN A 149 2.62 -8.11 -12.31
C ASN A 149 1.55 -7.14 -12.83
N ILE A 150 1.92 -5.87 -12.96
CA ILE A 150 1.06 -4.82 -13.52
C ILE A 150 1.87 -4.10 -14.58
N GLU A 151 1.41 -4.16 -15.83
CA GLU A 151 2.09 -3.52 -16.96
C GLU A 151 3.61 -3.84 -16.96
N ASP A 152 4.00 -5.12 -16.92
CA ASP A 152 5.39 -5.59 -16.89
C ASP A 152 6.23 -5.06 -15.71
N VAL A 153 5.59 -4.51 -14.67
CA VAL A 153 6.23 -4.09 -13.42
C VAL A 153 5.79 -5.02 -12.30
N ASP A 154 6.76 -5.65 -11.65
CA ASP A 154 6.52 -6.40 -10.43
C ASP A 154 6.21 -5.43 -9.28
N VAL A 155 5.03 -5.59 -8.70
CA VAL A 155 4.57 -4.80 -7.56
C VAL A 155 4.44 -5.67 -6.32
N ASN A 156 5.07 -5.22 -5.23
CA ASN A 156 4.95 -5.86 -3.92
C ASN A 156 3.69 -5.35 -3.18
N ILE A 157 2.79 -6.25 -2.82
CA ILE A 157 1.59 -5.97 -2.02
C ILE A 157 1.56 -6.87 -0.76
N SER A 158 0.81 -6.48 0.27
CA SER A 158 0.51 -7.44 1.35
C SER A 158 -0.46 -8.51 0.85
N ASP A 159 -0.16 -9.77 1.17
CA ASP A 159 -1.11 -10.86 0.96
C ASP A 159 -2.32 -10.72 1.89
N LYS A 160 -3.40 -11.44 1.58
CA LYS A 160 -4.69 -11.28 2.26
C LYS A 160 -4.59 -11.52 3.78
N GLU A 161 -3.85 -12.54 4.21
CA GLU A 161 -3.65 -12.81 5.65
C GLU A 161 -2.86 -11.70 6.34
N ARG A 162 -1.80 -11.19 5.70
CA ARG A 162 -1.00 -10.08 6.24
C ARG A 162 -1.80 -8.80 6.31
N THR A 163 -2.61 -8.52 5.28
CA THR A 163 -3.53 -7.39 5.29
C THR A 163 -4.50 -7.49 6.46
N LEU A 164 -5.02 -8.67 6.79
CA LEU A 164 -5.94 -8.85 7.92
C LEU A 164 -5.26 -8.57 9.27
N VAL A 165 -3.98 -8.94 9.43
CA VAL A 165 -3.17 -8.54 10.59
C VAL A 165 -3.04 -7.03 10.67
N ASP A 166 -2.73 -6.39 9.54
CA ASP A 166 -2.61 -4.93 9.47
C ASP A 166 -3.95 -4.24 9.78
N PHE A 167 -5.08 -4.82 9.35
CA PHE A 167 -6.42 -4.31 9.62
C PHE A 167 -6.78 -4.35 11.11
N ILE A 168 -6.38 -5.40 11.84
CA ILE A 168 -6.55 -5.45 13.31
C ILE A 168 -5.60 -4.47 14.02
N PHE A 169 -4.40 -4.24 13.47
CA PHE A 169 -3.41 -3.32 14.03
C PHE A 169 -3.78 -1.85 13.83
N ASN A 170 -4.18 -1.49 12.61
CA ASN A 170 -4.54 -0.15 12.18
C ASN A 170 -5.95 -0.18 11.56
N PRO A 171 -6.99 -0.29 12.40
CA PRO A 171 -8.36 -0.49 11.96
C PRO A 171 -8.94 0.73 11.29
N MET A 172 -9.94 0.49 10.43
CA MET A 172 -10.70 1.50 9.74
C MET A 172 -12.21 1.23 9.91
N GLY A 173 -13.00 2.30 9.99
CA GLY A 173 -14.44 2.21 10.24
C GLY A 173 -14.72 1.92 11.72
N SER A 174 -15.83 1.25 12.00
CA SER A 174 -16.21 0.86 13.36
C SER A 174 -15.47 -0.41 13.83
N TRP A 175 -15.39 -0.62 15.14
CA TRP A 175 -14.77 -1.84 15.67
C TRP A 175 -15.61 -3.09 15.38
N GLU A 176 -16.93 -2.92 15.27
CA GLU A 176 -17.88 -3.94 14.87
C GLU A 176 -17.61 -4.38 13.43
N ASN A 177 -17.34 -3.44 12.53
CA ASN A 177 -16.96 -3.74 11.14
C ASN A 177 -15.67 -4.58 11.10
N VAL A 178 -14.67 -4.23 11.90
CA VAL A 178 -13.42 -5.02 11.98
C VAL A 178 -13.70 -6.46 12.42
N GLN A 179 -14.53 -6.65 13.45
CA GLN A 179 -14.90 -7.98 13.93
C GLN A 179 -15.68 -8.78 12.88
N THR A 180 -16.60 -8.13 12.15
CA THR A 180 -17.38 -8.75 11.08
C THR A 180 -16.48 -9.20 9.93
N VAL A 181 -15.60 -8.33 9.43
CA VAL A 181 -14.63 -8.70 8.39
C VAL A 181 -13.76 -9.87 8.86
N VAL A 182 -13.21 -9.83 10.07
CA VAL A 182 -12.40 -10.97 10.58
C VAL A 182 -13.21 -12.26 10.57
N ARG A 183 -14.45 -12.24 11.07
CA ARG A 183 -15.35 -13.42 11.09
C ARG A 183 -15.61 -13.96 9.69
N GLU A 184 -15.91 -13.10 8.72
CA GLU A 184 -16.19 -13.49 7.33
C GLU A 184 -14.95 -14.02 6.61
N GLN A 185 -13.78 -13.41 6.87
CA GLN A 185 -12.55 -13.79 6.19
C GLN A 185 -11.98 -15.11 6.72
N VAL A 186 -12.24 -15.50 7.98
CA VAL A 186 -11.70 -16.75 8.57
C VAL A 186 -11.99 -17.99 7.72
N GLY A 187 -13.17 -18.07 7.08
CA GLY A 187 -13.52 -19.19 6.21
C GLY A 187 -12.92 -19.13 4.79
N SER A 188 -12.34 -17.99 4.40
CA SER A 188 -11.85 -17.75 3.02
C SER A 188 -10.34 -17.50 2.93
N ILE A 189 -9.61 -17.60 4.05
CA ILE A 189 -8.16 -17.42 4.12
C ILE A 189 -7.47 -18.70 4.57
N ASN A 190 -6.15 -18.77 4.41
CA ASN A 190 -5.36 -19.81 5.07
C ASN A 190 -5.21 -19.46 6.56
N LEU A 191 -6.07 -20.06 7.40
CA LEU A 191 -6.12 -19.78 8.84
C LEU A 191 -4.78 -20.04 9.54
N GLN A 192 -4.07 -21.11 9.20
CA GLN A 192 -2.77 -21.44 9.81
C GLN A 192 -1.72 -20.39 9.48
N LYS A 193 -1.67 -19.93 8.21
CA LYS A 193 -0.81 -18.84 7.78
C LYS A 193 -1.15 -17.53 8.51
N PHE A 194 -2.42 -17.21 8.67
CA PHE A 194 -2.88 -16.04 9.42
C PHE A 194 -2.44 -16.10 10.90
N ILE A 195 -2.58 -17.25 11.56
CA ILE A 195 -2.11 -17.48 12.93
C ILE A 195 -0.58 -17.29 13.02
N CYS A 196 0.18 -17.86 12.09
CA CYS A 196 1.64 -17.67 12.03
C CYS A 196 2.01 -16.19 11.88
N TYR A 197 1.27 -15.43 11.07
CA TYR A 197 1.49 -14.00 10.90
C TYR A 197 1.16 -13.18 12.15
N LEU A 198 0.08 -13.50 12.86
CA LEU A 198 -0.24 -12.88 14.14
C LEU A 198 0.87 -13.12 15.18
N ILE A 199 1.34 -14.37 15.29
CA ILE A 199 2.44 -14.75 16.18
C ILE A 199 3.72 -13.98 15.84
N LYS A 200 4.03 -13.83 14.55
CA LYS A 200 5.19 -13.09 14.06
C LYS A 200 5.07 -11.58 14.31
N PHE A 201 3.87 -11.02 14.25
CA PHE A 201 3.65 -9.58 14.36
C PHE A 201 4.00 -9.06 15.77
N PRO A 202 4.83 -8.02 15.94
CA PRO A 202 5.46 -7.69 17.22
C PRO A 202 4.52 -7.06 18.28
N VAL A 203 3.25 -6.81 17.95
CA VAL A 203 2.30 -6.10 18.83
C VAL A 203 1.39 -7.10 19.53
N ILE A 204 1.66 -7.37 20.82
CA ILE A 204 0.89 -8.33 21.63
C ILE A 204 -0.61 -7.98 21.68
N ALA A 205 -0.96 -6.70 21.73
CA ALA A 205 -2.35 -6.26 21.73
C ALA A 205 -3.12 -6.74 20.48
N VAL A 206 -2.48 -6.79 19.31
CA VAL A 206 -3.07 -7.31 18.07
C VAL A 206 -3.34 -8.81 18.20
N ARG A 207 -2.39 -9.56 18.74
CA ARG A 207 -2.53 -11.02 18.97
C ARG A 207 -3.71 -11.32 19.89
N LYS A 208 -3.84 -10.58 21.00
CA LYS A 208 -4.94 -10.72 21.97
C LYS A 208 -6.30 -10.40 21.36
N ARG A 209 -6.41 -9.29 20.62
CA ARG A 209 -7.65 -8.91 19.91
C ARG A 209 -8.03 -9.93 18.84
N ALA A 210 -7.06 -10.38 18.05
CA ALA A 210 -7.30 -11.41 17.04
C ALA A 210 -7.74 -12.74 17.67
N GLY A 211 -7.12 -13.14 18.78
CA GLY A 211 -7.47 -14.38 19.48
C GLY A 211 -8.94 -14.44 19.90
N ILE A 212 -9.44 -13.42 20.58
CA ILE A 212 -10.86 -13.36 20.96
C ILE A 212 -11.79 -13.23 19.74
N MET A 213 -11.37 -12.55 18.66
CA MET A 213 -12.14 -12.49 17.41
C MET A 213 -12.25 -13.85 16.73
N LEU A 214 -11.16 -14.61 16.67
CA LEU A 214 -11.11 -15.95 16.09
C LEU A 214 -11.95 -16.94 16.91
N GLU A 215 -11.87 -16.89 18.24
CA GLU A 215 -12.70 -17.70 19.13
C GLU A 215 -14.20 -17.40 18.91
N LYS A 216 -14.57 -16.12 18.85
CA LYS A 216 -15.95 -15.69 18.54
C LYS A 216 -16.40 -16.08 17.14
N ALA A 217 -15.47 -16.22 16.19
CA ALA A 217 -15.75 -16.69 14.83
C ALA A 217 -15.88 -18.22 14.75
N GLY A 218 -15.79 -18.95 15.87
CA GLY A 218 -15.97 -20.40 15.92
C GLY A 218 -14.70 -21.20 15.66
N VAL A 219 -13.53 -20.56 15.61
CA VAL A 219 -12.26 -21.29 15.47
C VAL A 219 -11.99 -22.12 16.73
N PRO A 220 -11.79 -23.44 16.62
CA PRO A 220 -11.56 -24.30 17.78
C PRO A 220 -10.35 -23.83 18.60
N LEU A 221 -10.49 -23.79 19.93
CA LEU A 221 -9.40 -23.36 20.83
C LEU A 221 -8.10 -24.15 20.63
N LYS A 222 -8.19 -25.43 20.21
CA LYS A 222 -7.03 -26.27 19.89
C LYS A 222 -6.13 -25.66 18.80
N GLU A 223 -6.72 -24.95 17.83
CA GLU A 223 -5.97 -24.29 16.75
C GLU A 223 -5.35 -22.97 17.22
N LEU A 224 -5.92 -22.35 18.26
CA LEU A 224 -5.48 -21.07 18.80
C LEU A 224 -4.43 -21.21 19.92
N ILE A 225 -4.05 -22.42 20.30
CA ILE A 225 -3.09 -22.68 21.40
C ILE A 225 -1.75 -21.97 21.15
N SER A 226 -1.22 -22.04 19.93
CA SER A 226 0.05 -21.41 19.56
C SER A 226 -0.03 -19.88 19.64
N LEU A 227 -1.13 -19.31 19.16
CA LEU A 227 -1.40 -17.88 19.25
C LEU A 227 -1.52 -17.43 20.71
N LYS A 228 -2.28 -18.15 21.54
CA LYS A 228 -2.45 -17.86 22.97
C LYS A 228 -1.10 -17.86 23.69
N LYS A 229 -0.28 -18.91 23.51
CA LYS A 229 1.09 -18.99 24.07
C LYS A 229 1.96 -17.80 23.66
N SER A 230 1.83 -17.31 22.42
CA SER A 230 2.60 -16.17 21.92
C SER A 230 2.24 -14.82 22.57
N THR A 231 1.14 -14.71 23.32
CA THR A 231 0.77 -13.46 24.01
C THR A 231 1.59 -13.20 25.28
N GLY A 232 2.41 -14.17 25.70
CA GLY A 232 3.31 -14.08 26.84
C GLY A 232 2.63 -14.37 28.19
N LYS A 233 3.44 -14.53 29.24
CA LYS A 233 2.97 -14.78 30.62
C LYS A 233 2.50 -13.51 31.36
N GLY A 234 2.70 -12.33 30.77
CA GLY A 234 2.34 -11.06 31.41
C GLY A 234 0.85 -10.98 31.77
N ASN A 235 0.55 -10.34 32.91
CA ASN A 235 -0.81 -10.12 33.41
C ASN A 235 -1.46 -8.83 32.88
N SER A 236 -0.87 -8.21 31.85
CA SER A 236 -1.40 -6.97 31.30
C SER A 236 -2.67 -7.22 30.48
N TYR A 237 -3.73 -6.48 30.80
CA TYR A 237 -4.97 -6.52 30.05
C TYR A 237 -4.96 -5.53 28.88
N THR A 238 -5.44 -5.99 27.73
CA THR A 238 -5.60 -5.17 26.51
C THR A 238 -7.05 -4.76 26.32
N VAL A 239 -7.32 -3.50 25.99
CA VAL A 239 -8.66 -3.07 25.57
C VAL A 239 -9.02 -3.69 24.22
N PHE A 240 -10.22 -4.26 24.14
CA PHE A 240 -10.69 -4.92 22.93
C PHE A 240 -10.89 -3.90 21.82
N ASN A 241 -11.74 -2.90 22.03
CA ASN A 241 -11.98 -1.82 21.09
C ASN A 241 -10.86 -0.76 21.21
N PRO A 242 -9.96 -0.62 20.22
CA PRO A 242 -8.87 0.35 20.24
C PRO A 242 -9.32 1.81 20.12
N PHE A 243 -10.53 2.07 19.62
CA PHE A 243 -11.06 3.43 19.49
C PHE A 243 -11.51 4.02 20.83
N ILE A 244 -11.77 3.17 21.84
CA ILE A 244 -12.24 3.56 23.16
C ILE A 244 -11.10 3.40 24.17
N LYS A 245 -10.66 4.50 24.81
CA LYS A 245 -9.58 4.47 25.81
C LYS A 245 -10.02 3.93 27.18
N SER A 246 -11.33 3.90 27.45
CA SER A 246 -11.87 3.38 28.72
C SER A 246 -11.46 1.93 28.95
N ARG A 247 -11.05 1.62 30.19
CA ARG A 247 -10.69 0.28 30.65
C ARG A 247 -11.80 -0.37 31.49
N LYS A 248 -13.03 0.14 31.40
CA LYS A 248 -14.22 -0.43 32.05
C LYS A 248 -14.87 -1.44 31.10
N GLY A 249 -15.35 -2.57 31.64
CA GLY A 249 -16.06 -3.60 30.88
C GLY A 249 -15.82 -5.01 31.37
N LYS A 250 -16.46 -6.00 30.72
CA LYS A 250 -16.32 -7.42 31.05
C LYS A 250 -14.92 -7.90 30.67
N VAL A 251 -14.33 -8.73 31.52
CA VAL A 251 -12.99 -9.28 31.28
C VAL A 251 -13.09 -10.67 30.66
N ASN A 252 -12.44 -10.88 29.51
CA ASN A 252 -12.14 -12.20 28.98
C ASN A 252 -10.77 -12.65 29.53
N GLN A 253 -10.80 -13.64 30.43
CA GLN A 253 -9.61 -14.15 31.10
C GLN A 253 -8.71 -14.94 30.15
N GLU A 254 -9.31 -15.66 29.19
CA GLU A 254 -8.60 -16.50 28.22
C GLU A 254 -7.56 -15.72 27.41
N TRP A 255 -7.94 -14.55 26.88
CA TRP A 255 -7.08 -13.68 26.08
C TRP A 255 -6.54 -12.48 26.86
N LYS A 256 -6.93 -12.32 28.13
CA LYS A 256 -6.63 -11.14 28.97
C LYS A 256 -7.04 -9.84 28.27
N VAL A 257 -8.29 -9.81 27.83
CA VAL A 257 -8.90 -8.68 27.09
C VAL A 257 -10.03 -8.07 27.90
N ILE A 258 -10.06 -6.75 28.00
CA ILE A 258 -11.20 -6.00 28.54
C ILE A 258 -12.13 -5.69 27.37
N ILE A 259 -13.34 -6.24 27.40
CA ILE A 259 -14.41 -5.95 26.44
C ILE A 259 -15.00 -4.60 26.82
N ASN A 260 -14.41 -3.55 26.26
CA ASN A 260 -14.78 -2.15 26.48
C ASN A 260 -15.69 -1.64 25.35
N GLY A 261 -16.72 -0.89 25.75
CA GLY A 261 -17.86 -0.56 24.89
C GLY A 261 -18.98 -1.59 25.06
#